data_AF-A0A7J8XH20-F1
#
_entry.id   AF-A0A7J8XH20-F1
#
_cell.length_a   1.000
_cell.length_b   1.000
_cell.length_c   1.000
_cell.angle_alpha   90.00
_cell.angle_beta   90.00
_cell.angle_gamma   90.00
#
_symmetry.space_group_name_H-M   'P 1'
#
loop_
_entity.id
_entity.type
_entity.pdbx_description
1 polymer ?
#
loop_
_entity_poly.entity_id
_entity_poly.type
_entity_poly.pdbx_seq_one_letter_code
_entity_poly.pdbx_strand_id
1 'polypeptide(L)'
;VLACCFVWFNNTACPSDFYGPTRLEASKVQAFTFLVRDQRLGANVGSAQGPTWLGKYLMHSPTREVIFGGETMHFWDLHPPWLEPLRGPNGGVATEINAVNFVSPRSWLATFYFVLGFFIFVGHLWHVGRAHAVTAGFEKGIDCDLKPVLSMTPLN
;
A
#
# COMPACT_ATOMS: atom_id res chain seq x y z
N VAL A 1 -4.12 10.64 -5.12
CA VAL A 1 -3.43 9.33 -5.27
C VAL A 1 -1.97 9.37 -4.85
N LEU A 2 -1.12 10.25 -5.40
CA LEU A 2 0.30 10.33 -4.98
C LEU A 2 0.49 10.54 -3.48
N ALA A 3 -0.25 11.48 -2.87
CA ALA A 3 -0.21 11.71 -1.43
C ALA A 3 -0.59 10.47 -0.59
N CYS A 4 -1.53 9.64 -1.08
CA CYS A 4 -1.89 8.36 -0.45
C CYS A 4 -0.70 7.40 -0.46
N CYS A 5 -0.04 7.22 -1.60
CA CYS A 5 1.15 6.38 -1.68
C CYS A 5 2.29 6.92 -0.79
N PHE A 6 2.44 8.25 -0.76
CA PHE A 6 3.48 8.90 0.01
C PHE A 6 3.35 8.63 1.51
N VAL A 7 2.16 8.88 2.10
CA VAL A 7 1.92 8.62 3.52
C VAL A 7 1.95 7.12 3.86
N TRP A 8 1.66 6.26 2.89
CA TRP A 8 1.62 4.81 3.11
C TRP A 8 3.01 4.16 3.11
N PHE A 9 3.92 4.63 2.26
CA PHE A 9 5.23 4.00 2.05
C PHE A 9 6.43 4.82 2.52
N ASN A 10 6.37 6.15 2.41
CA ASN A 10 7.52 6.99 2.70
C ASN A 10 7.63 7.21 4.23
N ASN A 11 8.80 6.95 4.78
CA ASN A 11 9.13 7.17 6.20
C ASN A 11 10.13 8.30 6.40
N THR A 12 10.57 8.99 5.34
CA THR A 12 11.47 10.15 5.41
C THR A 12 10.67 11.45 5.59
N ALA A 13 9.75 11.75 4.67
CA ALA A 13 8.89 12.93 4.76
C ALA A 13 7.59 12.67 5.54
N CYS A 14 7.27 11.40 5.83
CA CYS A 14 6.29 11.03 6.86
C CYS A 14 6.97 10.18 7.94
N PRO A 15 7.70 10.79 8.90
CA PRO A 15 8.48 10.04 9.87
C PRO A 15 7.62 9.17 10.79
N SER A 16 8.09 7.94 11.06
CA SER A 16 7.34 6.97 11.85
C SER A 16 7.21 7.34 13.33
N ASP A 17 8.06 8.25 13.84
CA ASP A 17 7.94 8.83 15.18
C ASP A 17 6.63 9.62 15.36
N PHE A 18 6.12 10.22 14.28
CA PHE A 18 4.90 11.04 14.31
C PHE A 18 3.69 10.30 13.73
N TYR A 19 3.89 9.50 12.68
CA TYR A 19 2.80 8.85 11.95
C TYR A 19 2.61 7.38 12.30
N GLY A 20 3.46 6.82 13.17
CA GLY A 20 3.54 5.40 13.43
C GLY A 20 4.21 4.63 12.29
N PRO A 21 4.48 3.32 12.48
CA PRO A 21 5.17 2.51 11.50
C PRO A 21 4.33 2.32 10.23
N THR A 22 4.98 2.24 9.07
CA THR A 22 4.34 1.70 7.87
C THR A 22 4.01 0.21 8.06
N ARG A 23 3.13 -0.33 7.22
CA ARG A 23 2.85 -1.78 7.22
C ARG A 23 4.12 -2.62 7.00
N LEU A 24 4.99 -2.15 6.10
CA LEU A 24 6.27 -2.81 5.81
C LEU A 24 7.17 -2.80 7.06
N GLU A 25 7.23 -1.67 7.75
CA GLU A 25 8.00 -1.52 8.99
C GLU A 25 7.50 -2.46 10.09
N ALA A 26 6.19 -2.48 10.35
CA ALA A 26 5.59 -3.34 11.36
C ALA A 26 5.81 -4.85 11.07
N SER A 27 5.76 -5.26 9.79
CA SER A 27 5.96 -6.65 9.39
C SER A 27 7.40 -7.14 9.61
N LYS A 28 8.41 -6.35 9.21
CA LYS A 28 9.83 -6.68 9.47
C LYS A 28 10.13 -6.74 10.96
N VAL A 29 9.56 -5.80 11.71
CA VAL A 29 9.65 -5.73 13.17
C VAL A 29 9.16 -7.01 13.86
N GLN A 30 8.05 -7.56 13.39
CA GLN A 30 7.50 -8.80 13.93
C GLN A 30 8.48 -9.96 13.73
N ALA A 31 8.99 -10.15 12.51
CA ALA A 31 9.98 -11.18 12.19
C ALA A 31 11.26 -11.03 13.04
N PHE A 32 11.75 -9.79 13.17
CA PHE A 32 12.93 -9.50 13.98
C PHE A 32 12.73 -9.78 15.48
N THR A 33 11.53 -9.50 16.00
CA THR A 33 11.21 -9.77 17.41
C THR A 33 11.32 -11.26 17.73
N PHE A 34 10.78 -12.12 16.86
CA PHE A 34 10.86 -13.56 17.00
C PHE A 34 12.28 -14.10 16.76
N LEU A 35 13.00 -13.57 15.78
CA LEU A 35 14.40 -13.95 15.53
C LEU A 35 15.25 -13.72 16.79
N VAL A 36 15.22 -12.51 17.34
CA VAL A 36 16.02 -12.18 18.54
C VAL A 36 15.56 -12.98 19.76
N ARG A 37 14.26 -13.18 19.93
CA ARG A 37 13.73 -14.01 21.02
C ARG A 37 14.29 -15.42 20.95
N ASP A 38 14.20 -16.06 19.77
CA ASP A 38 14.56 -17.46 19.62
C ASP A 38 16.08 -17.66 19.63
N GLN A 39 16.84 -16.70 19.12
CA GLN A 39 18.30 -16.69 19.28
C GLN A 39 18.72 -16.61 20.75
N ARG A 40 18.05 -15.79 21.56
CA ARG A 40 18.28 -15.72 23.02
C ARG A 40 17.90 -17.02 23.74
N LEU A 41 16.98 -17.79 23.18
CA LEU A 41 16.62 -19.12 23.66
C LEU A 41 17.55 -20.23 23.14
N GLY A 42 18.62 -19.88 22.43
CA GLY A 42 19.64 -20.81 21.94
C GLY A 42 19.35 -21.42 20.56
N ALA A 43 18.33 -20.94 19.83
CA ALA A 43 18.08 -21.41 18.48
C ALA A 43 19.13 -20.86 17.49
N ASN A 44 19.64 -21.72 16.62
CA ASN A 44 20.47 -21.28 15.49
C ASN A 44 19.57 -20.75 14.36
N VAL A 45 19.41 -19.43 14.32
CA VAL A 45 18.54 -18.74 13.37
C VAL A 45 18.99 -18.88 11.90
N GLY A 46 20.28 -19.14 11.66
CA GLY A 46 20.85 -19.29 10.32
C GLY A 46 20.65 -20.68 9.71
N SER A 47 20.52 -21.72 10.54
CA SER A 47 20.29 -23.10 10.10
C SER A 47 18.87 -23.59 10.38
N ALA A 48 18.01 -22.76 10.98
CA ALA A 48 16.65 -23.13 11.31
C ALA A 48 15.78 -23.22 10.05
N GLN A 49 15.45 -24.44 9.65
CA GLN A 49 14.54 -24.70 8.54
C GLN A 49 13.07 -24.57 8.98
N GLY A 50 12.27 -23.89 8.18
CA GLY A 50 10.83 -23.74 8.35
C GLY A 50 10.03 -24.88 7.71
N PRO A 51 8.70 -24.91 7.93
CA PRO A 51 7.82 -25.99 7.44
C PRO A 51 7.77 -26.13 5.91
N THR A 52 8.09 -25.06 5.18
CA THR A 52 8.11 -25.01 3.71
C THR A 52 9.48 -25.31 3.11
N TRP A 53 10.41 -25.86 3.91
CA TRP A 53 11.81 -26.10 3.55
C TRP A 53 12.68 -24.86 3.33
N LEU A 54 12.10 -23.66 3.36
CA LEU A 54 12.82 -22.39 3.39
C LEU A 54 13.34 -22.10 4.81
N GLY A 55 14.29 -21.16 4.94
CA GLY A 55 14.76 -20.73 6.25
C GLY A 55 13.64 -20.04 7.05
N LYS A 56 13.51 -20.43 8.33
CA LYS A 56 12.44 -19.95 9.22
C LYS A 56 12.59 -18.46 9.55
N TYR A 57 13.82 -17.98 9.72
CA TYR A 57 14.12 -16.60 10.10
C TYR A 57 14.81 -15.81 9.00
N LEU A 58 15.72 -16.45 8.26
CA LEU A 58 16.53 -15.85 7.20
C LEU A 58 16.46 -16.69 5.94
N MET A 59 16.44 -16.04 4.78
CA MET A 59 16.51 -16.71 3.48
C MET A 59 17.09 -15.75 2.42
N HIS A 60 17.22 -16.22 1.17
CA HIS A 60 17.71 -15.40 0.07
C HIS A 60 16.58 -14.74 -0.72
N SER A 61 16.76 -13.47 -1.07
CA SER A 61 15.95 -12.77 -2.06
C SER A 61 16.20 -13.34 -3.47
N PRO A 62 15.37 -12.98 -4.48
CA PRO A 62 15.63 -13.32 -5.87
C PRO A 62 17.02 -12.85 -6.38
N THR A 63 17.60 -11.82 -5.74
CA THR A 63 18.93 -11.26 -6.03
C THR A 63 20.03 -11.79 -5.10
N ARG A 64 19.73 -12.80 -4.27
CA ARG A 64 20.62 -13.45 -3.28
C ARG A 64 21.00 -12.62 -2.05
N GLU A 65 20.30 -11.52 -1.78
CA GLU A 65 20.45 -10.81 -0.52
C GLU A 65 19.85 -11.61 0.64
N VAL A 66 20.42 -11.49 1.84
CA VAL A 66 19.86 -12.12 3.03
C VAL A 66 18.68 -11.28 3.52
N ILE A 67 17.50 -11.89 3.58
CA ILE A 67 16.24 -11.23 3.95
C ILE A 67 15.52 -12.03 5.05
N PHE A 68 14.56 -11.39 5.73
CA PHE A 68 13.71 -12.08 6.68
C PHE A 68 12.81 -13.12 6.00
N GLY A 69 12.67 -14.29 6.63
CA GLY A 69 11.81 -15.38 6.18
C GLY A 69 10.32 -15.17 6.48
N GLY A 70 9.47 -16.05 5.94
CA GLY A 70 8.02 -15.98 6.11
C GLY A 70 7.37 -14.91 5.23
N GLU A 71 6.15 -14.47 5.57
CA GLU A 71 5.36 -13.55 4.74
C GLU A 71 6.01 -12.17 4.55
N THR A 72 6.91 -11.76 5.46
CA THR A 72 7.67 -10.51 5.32
C THR A 72 8.68 -10.52 4.16
N MET A 73 8.84 -11.66 3.46
CA MET A 73 9.67 -11.76 2.26
C MET A 73 9.28 -10.78 1.17
N HIS A 74 7.99 -10.46 1.06
CA HIS A 74 7.48 -9.52 0.06
C HIS A 74 7.95 -8.08 0.32
N PHE A 75 8.35 -7.77 1.55
CA PHE A 75 8.73 -6.43 1.99
C PHE A 75 10.23 -6.22 2.07
N TRP A 76 11.02 -7.05 1.38
CA TRP A 76 12.48 -7.05 1.47
C TRP A 76 13.14 -5.70 1.14
N ASP A 77 12.57 -4.90 0.22
CA ASP A 77 13.05 -3.58 -0.24
C ASP A 77 12.98 -2.42 0.79
N LEU A 78 12.47 -2.65 2.00
CA LEU A 78 12.33 -1.56 2.98
C LEU A 78 13.68 -1.18 3.64
N HIS A 79 14.00 0.11 3.64
CA HIS A 79 15.16 0.73 4.34
C HIS A 79 14.73 1.75 5.41
N PRO A 80 14.34 1.32 6.62
CA PRO A 80 14.06 2.21 7.73
C PRO A 80 15.31 2.65 8.48
N PRO A 81 15.38 3.90 8.98
CA PRO A 81 16.48 4.36 9.82
C PRO A 81 16.70 3.53 11.11
N TRP A 82 15.67 2.85 11.62
CA TRP A 82 15.74 1.99 12.80
C TRP A 82 16.18 0.54 12.50
N LEU A 83 16.22 0.16 11.21
CA LEU A 83 16.79 -1.11 10.76
C LEU A 83 18.31 -1.02 10.62
N GLU A 84 18.86 0.20 10.52
CA GLU A 84 20.31 0.42 10.44
C GLU A 84 21.04 0.24 11.79
N PRO A 85 20.36 0.38 12.96
CA PRO A 85 20.96 -0.01 14.26
C PRO A 85 20.08 -0.79 15.27
N LEU A 86 19.05 -1.54 14.86
CA LEU A 86 18.25 -2.51 15.67
C LEU A 86 17.04 -1.94 16.48
N ARG A 87 15.81 -2.32 16.05
CA ARG A 87 14.64 -2.81 16.85
C ARG A 87 13.52 -1.85 17.31
N GLY A 88 12.26 -2.34 17.22
CA GLY A 88 11.12 -1.98 18.08
C GLY A 88 9.79 -2.67 17.66
N PRO A 89 8.93 -3.27 18.54
CA PRO A 89 7.71 -4.05 18.19
C PRO A 89 6.38 -3.30 18.30
N ASN A 90 5.44 -3.51 17.33
CA ASN A 90 4.01 -3.87 17.53
C ASN A 90 3.13 -3.70 16.25
N GLY A 91 2.17 -4.61 16.05
CA GLY A 91 1.09 -4.54 15.06
C GLY A 91 -0.11 -5.42 15.48
N GLY A 92 -1.35 -4.98 15.24
CA GLY A 92 -2.59 -5.69 15.62
C GLY A 92 -3.32 -6.33 14.43
N VAL A 93 -4.27 -7.24 14.73
CA VAL A 93 -5.00 -8.08 13.75
C VAL A 93 -6.52 -7.84 13.84
N ALA A 94 -7.27 -8.09 12.75
CA ALA A 94 -8.72 -7.86 12.67
C ALA A 94 -9.58 -8.73 13.60
N THR A 95 -9.03 -9.81 14.16
CA THR A 95 -9.72 -10.72 15.11
C THR A 95 -9.35 -10.44 16.56
N GLU A 96 -8.70 -9.31 16.83
CA GLU A 96 -8.37 -8.89 18.20
C GLU A 96 -9.64 -8.62 18.99
N ILE A 97 -9.64 -9.01 20.26
CA ILE A 97 -10.68 -8.61 21.21
C ILE A 97 -10.69 -7.08 21.36
N ASN A 98 -11.84 -6.48 21.68
CA ASN A 98 -12.00 -5.02 21.85
C ASN A 98 -11.25 -4.48 23.11
N ALA A 99 -9.93 -4.62 23.11
CA ALA A 99 -9.06 -4.28 24.23
C ALA A 99 -8.21 -3.04 23.94
N VAL A 100 -7.92 -2.75 22.66
CA VAL A 100 -7.06 -1.63 22.25
C VAL A 100 -7.80 -0.75 21.27
N ASN A 101 -7.99 0.53 21.62
CA ASN A 101 -8.58 1.53 20.74
C ASN A 101 -7.46 2.26 19.97
N PHE A 102 -7.01 1.68 18.86
CA PHE A 102 -5.94 2.26 18.05
C PHE A 102 -6.17 2.04 16.56
N VAL A 103 -5.98 3.11 15.77
CA VAL A 103 -5.89 3.08 14.30
C VAL A 103 -4.76 4.01 13.90
N SER A 104 -3.86 3.56 13.02
CA SER A 104 -2.70 4.35 12.61
C SER A 104 -3.12 5.64 11.87
N PRO A 105 -2.47 6.79 12.15
CA PRO A 105 -2.62 8.01 11.35
C PRO A 105 -2.37 7.79 9.86
N ARG A 106 -1.43 6.89 9.49
CA ARG A 106 -1.19 6.53 8.08
C ARG A 106 -2.42 5.90 7.44
N SER A 107 -3.16 5.06 8.17
CA SER A 107 -4.40 4.44 7.68
C SER A 107 -5.49 5.48 7.44
N TRP A 108 -5.71 6.38 8.40
CA TRP A 108 -6.67 7.47 8.23
C TRP A 108 -6.37 8.35 7.01
N LEU A 109 -5.12 8.82 6.90
CA LEU A 109 -4.70 9.73 5.83
C LEU A 109 -4.73 9.05 4.46
N ALA A 110 -4.23 7.81 4.35
CA ALA A 110 -4.21 7.09 3.08
C ALA A 110 -5.64 6.86 2.55
N THR A 111 -6.54 6.36 3.39
CA THR A 111 -7.94 6.14 2.99
C THR A 111 -8.61 7.44 2.59
N PHE A 112 -8.42 8.52 3.35
CA PHE A 112 -8.96 9.83 3.01
C PHE A 112 -8.47 10.33 1.64
N TYR A 113 -7.15 10.35 1.41
CA TYR A 113 -6.58 10.84 0.16
C TYR A 113 -6.90 9.96 -1.05
N PHE A 114 -7.11 8.67 -0.84
CA PHE A 114 -7.56 7.77 -1.90
C PHE A 114 -9.00 8.08 -2.32
N VAL A 115 -9.92 8.13 -1.36
CA VAL A 115 -11.34 8.42 -1.61
C VAL A 115 -11.50 9.80 -2.25
N LEU A 116 -10.83 10.81 -1.70
CA LEU A 116 -10.86 12.16 -2.25
C LEU A 116 -10.31 12.21 -3.69
N GLY A 117 -9.17 11.56 -3.94
CA GLY A 117 -8.56 11.52 -5.26
C GLY A 117 -9.46 10.84 -6.31
N PHE A 118 -10.15 9.77 -5.93
CA PHE A 118 -11.12 9.09 -6.78
C PHE A 118 -12.27 10.02 -7.18
N PHE A 119 -12.91 10.67 -6.21
CA PHE A 119 -14.05 11.55 -6.52
C PHE A 119 -13.65 12.81 -7.28
N ILE A 120 -12.46 13.37 -7.05
CA ILE A 120 -11.94 14.46 -7.87
C ILE A 120 -11.74 14.00 -9.32
N PHE A 121 -11.23 12.78 -9.53
CA PHE A 121 -11.06 12.23 -10.87
C PHE A 121 -12.42 11.99 -11.58
N VAL A 122 -13.40 11.44 -10.88
CA VAL A 122 -14.77 11.29 -11.41
C VAL A 122 -15.36 12.66 -11.78
N GLY A 123 -15.21 13.65 -10.89
CA GLY A 123 -15.63 15.03 -11.15
C GLY A 123 -14.91 15.63 -12.35
N HIS A 124 -13.60 15.39 -12.49
CA HIS A 124 -12.83 15.84 -13.65
C HIS A 124 -13.37 15.26 -14.96
N LEU A 125 -13.60 13.95 -15.04
CA LEU A 125 -14.17 13.31 -16.23
C LEU A 125 -15.54 13.88 -16.58
N TRP A 126 -16.40 14.04 -15.57
CA TRP A 126 -17.72 14.63 -15.74
C TRP A 126 -17.65 16.05 -16.31
N HIS A 127 -16.84 16.92 -15.69
CA HIS A 127 -16.74 18.32 -16.10
C HIS A 127 -16.05 18.48 -17.45
N VAL A 128 -15.01 17.71 -17.75
CA VAL A 128 -14.33 17.73 -19.06
C VAL A 128 -15.27 17.24 -20.16
N GLY A 129 -15.96 16.12 -19.96
CA GLY A 129 -16.91 15.60 -20.94
C GLY A 129 -18.02 16.61 -21.24
N ARG A 130 -18.60 17.22 -20.19
CA ARG A 130 -19.62 18.27 -20.34
C ARG A 130 -19.06 19.51 -21.04
N ALA A 131 -17.88 19.99 -20.68
CA ALA A 131 -17.28 21.19 -21.30
C ALA A 131 -17.02 21.00 -22.80
N HIS A 132 -16.57 19.80 -23.20
CA HIS A 132 -16.45 19.43 -24.61
C HIS A 132 -17.81 19.42 -25.32
N ALA A 133 -18.84 18.80 -24.71
CA ALA A 133 -20.18 18.77 -25.28
C ALA A 133 -20.82 20.17 -25.41
N VAL A 134 -20.54 21.09 -24.48
CA VAL A 134 -20.99 22.50 -24.57
C VAL A 134 -20.31 23.19 -25.73
N THR A 135 -18.98 23.07 -25.85
CA THR A 135 -18.21 23.69 -26.93
C THR A 135 -18.66 23.18 -28.30
N ALA A 136 -18.99 21.89 -28.40
CA ALA A 136 -19.49 21.27 -29.62
C ALA A 136 -21.02 21.44 -29.82
N GLY A 137 -21.73 22.08 -28.89
CA GLY A 137 -23.13 22.46 -29.04
C GLY A 137 -24.18 21.38 -28.78
N PHE A 138 -23.80 20.20 -28.26
CA PHE A 138 -24.71 19.06 -28.05
C PHE A 138 -24.93 18.66 -26.58
N GLU A 139 -24.49 19.48 -25.60
CA GLU A 139 -24.65 19.18 -24.17
C GLU A 139 -26.10 18.96 -23.73
N LYS A 140 -27.06 19.62 -24.38
CA LYS A 140 -28.51 19.52 -24.05
C LYS A 140 -29.23 18.40 -24.79
N GLY A 141 -28.54 17.65 -25.65
CA GLY A 141 -29.12 16.62 -26.50
C GLY A 141 -28.77 16.80 -27.98
N ILE A 142 -29.24 15.85 -28.78
CA ILE A 142 -29.02 15.79 -30.22
C ILE A 142 -30.17 16.51 -30.92
N ASP A 143 -29.85 17.31 -31.94
CA ASP A 143 -30.86 17.91 -32.82
C ASP A 143 -31.67 16.81 -33.55
N CYS A 144 -32.99 16.88 -33.47
CA CYS A 144 -33.89 15.93 -34.10
C CYS A 144 -33.77 15.93 -35.62
N ASP A 145 -33.44 17.09 -36.21
CA ASP A 145 -33.37 17.28 -37.65
C ASP A 145 -31.95 17.01 -38.21
N LEU A 146 -30.93 17.03 -37.35
CA LEU A 146 -29.52 16.86 -37.73
C LEU A 146 -28.84 15.76 -36.91
N LYS A 147 -29.32 14.52 -37.06
CA LYS A 147 -28.77 13.34 -36.37
C LYS A 147 -27.51 12.82 -37.09
N PRO A 148 -26.30 12.93 -36.49
CA PRO A 148 -25.04 12.63 -37.19
C PRO A 148 -24.92 11.17 -37.67
N VAL A 149 -25.49 10.23 -36.90
CA VAL A 149 -25.43 8.80 -37.22
C VAL A 149 -26.18 8.45 -38.51
N LEU A 150 -27.22 9.21 -38.88
CA LEU A 150 -28.01 8.96 -40.09
C LEU A 150 -27.28 9.35 -41.38
N SER A 151 -26.24 10.20 -41.28
CA SER A 151 -25.39 10.59 -42.40
C SER A 151 -24.15 9.70 -42.60
N MET A 152 -23.93 8.72 -41.72
CA MET A 152 -22.77 7.83 -41.79
C MET A 152 -23.08 6.56 -42.59
N THR A 153 -22.06 5.99 -43.24
CA THR A 153 -22.18 4.68 -43.89
C THR A 153 -22.40 3.57 -42.88
N PRO A 154 -23.26 2.56 -43.17
CA PRO A 154 -23.40 1.37 -42.34
C PRO A 154 -22.05 0.66 -42.14
N LEU A 155 -21.86 0.03 -40.99
CA LEU A 155 -20.63 -0.68 -40.65
C LEU A 155 -20.54 -2.10 -41.26
N ASN A 156 -21.50 -2.49 -42.10
CA ASN A 156 -21.60 -3.83 -42.71
C ASN A 156 -21.21 -3.82 -44.19
#